data_AF-A0AAV2KQ01-F1
#
_entry.id   AF-A0AAV2KQ01-F1
#
_cell.length_a   1.000
_cell.length_b   1.000
_cell.length_c   1.000
_cell.angle_alpha   90.00
_cell.angle_beta   90.00
_cell.angle_gamma   90.00
#
_symmetry.space_group_name_H-M   'P 1'
#
loop_
_entity.id
_entity.type
_entity.pdbx_description
1 polymer ?
#
loop_
_entity_poly.entity_id
_entity_poly.type
_entity_poly.pdbx_seq_one_letter_code
_entity_poly.pdbx_strand_id
1 'polypeptide(L)'
;MAAVQPQDDLPKMIHREKWRVEHERLHAKHRGHEAMHAEMVMILVATLVVAQIVLVQWKQRHHRSYNLVTLIQMWVVPVYFTVKLFWWRFLSMWGMFSVITSYVIFRATRKPLSCRTPRMVYKWFLLIYKLSYAVGVLGYMAIMFTMFGFNIFFRIKAEDSMDVGVILLFYGLYYGVMGRDFAEICSDYMASTIGFRPRSTFHHGSLCAVVAEQEPMSVSMALAAEANEVD
;
A
#
# COMPACT_ATOMS: atom_id res chain seq x y z
N MET A 1 75.74 -18.28 -16.37
CA MET A 1 75.91 -16.97 -15.71
C MET A 1 74.90 -16.02 -16.34
N ALA A 2 73.71 -15.90 -15.76
CA ALA A 2 72.71 -14.93 -16.21
C ALA A 2 73.10 -13.56 -15.65
N ALA A 3 73.56 -12.67 -16.54
CA ALA A 3 73.92 -11.31 -16.19
C ALA A 3 72.64 -10.58 -15.75
N VAL A 4 72.57 -10.30 -14.45
CA VAL A 4 71.59 -9.39 -13.84
C VAL A 4 71.75 -8.03 -14.52
N GLN A 5 70.75 -7.58 -15.27
CA GLN A 5 70.67 -6.20 -15.76
C GLN A 5 70.03 -5.33 -14.68
N PRO A 6 70.80 -4.52 -13.92
CA PRO A 6 70.26 -3.79 -12.78
C PRO A 6 69.44 -2.55 -13.20
N GLN A 7 69.53 -2.16 -14.47
CA GLN A 7 69.18 -0.81 -14.93
C GLN A 7 67.78 -0.70 -15.52
N ASP A 8 67.23 -1.80 -16.07
CA ASP A 8 65.85 -1.86 -16.60
C ASP A 8 64.81 -2.29 -15.56
N ASP A 9 65.26 -2.88 -14.45
CA ASP A 9 64.39 -3.26 -13.34
C ASP A 9 64.14 -2.06 -12.40
N LEU A 10 65.13 -1.19 -12.20
CA LEU A 10 65.06 -0.05 -11.28
C LEU A 10 63.89 0.92 -11.57
N PRO A 11 63.61 1.32 -12.83
CA PRO A 11 62.48 2.21 -13.14
C PRO A 11 61.13 1.54 -12.91
N LYS A 12 61.01 0.23 -13.18
CA LYS A 12 59.79 -0.56 -12.93
C LYS A 12 59.51 -0.71 -11.44
N MET A 13 60.57 -0.87 -10.63
CA MET A 13 60.47 -0.99 -9.17
C MET A 13 60.04 0.34 -8.57
N ILE A 14 60.65 1.47 -8.98
CA ILE A 14 60.26 2.83 -8.57
C ILE A 14 58.83 3.15 -8.99
N HIS A 15 58.40 2.75 -10.18
CA HIS A 15 57.02 2.91 -10.64
C HIS A 15 56.06 2.12 -9.74
N ARG A 16 56.33 0.83 -9.48
CA ARG A 16 55.53 -0.02 -8.57
C ARG A 16 55.44 0.55 -7.16
N GLU A 17 56.54 1.05 -6.62
CA GLU A 17 56.57 1.67 -5.29
C GLU A 17 55.76 2.96 -5.25
N LYS A 18 55.88 3.82 -6.26
CA LYS A 18 55.03 5.01 -6.40
C LYS A 18 53.56 4.64 -6.49
N TRP A 19 53.18 3.64 -7.30
CA TRP A 19 51.80 3.15 -7.36
C TRP A 19 51.32 2.60 -6.02
N ARG A 20 52.15 1.85 -5.29
CA ARG A 20 51.79 1.34 -3.96
C ARG A 20 51.55 2.47 -2.97
N VAL A 21 52.45 3.44 -2.93
CA VAL A 21 52.34 4.60 -2.02
C VAL A 21 51.12 5.46 -2.38
N GLU A 22 50.84 5.66 -3.67
CA GLU A 22 49.66 6.37 -4.17
C GLU A 22 48.37 5.62 -3.79
N HIS A 23 48.35 4.29 -3.95
CA HIS A 23 47.22 3.43 -3.61
C HIS A 23 46.95 3.40 -2.10
N GLU A 24 48.01 3.31 -1.27
CA GLU A 24 47.92 3.39 0.19
C GLU A 24 47.43 4.78 0.65
N ARG A 25 47.86 5.88 0.01
CA ARG A 25 47.35 7.23 0.27
C ARG A 25 45.89 7.41 -0.15
N LEU A 26 45.50 6.84 -1.29
CA LEU A 26 44.12 6.83 -1.77
C LEU A 26 43.19 6.10 -0.80
N HIS A 27 43.59 4.91 -0.34
CA HIS A 27 42.86 4.16 0.68
C HIS A 27 42.85 4.85 2.05
N ALA A 28 43.93 5.52 2.45
CA ALA A 28 43.94 6.29 3.71
C ALA A 28 42.97 7.47 3.66
N LYS A 29 42.87 8.16 2.51
CA LYS A 29 41.91 9.28 2.32
C LYS A 29 40.46 8.80 2.24
N HIS A 30 40.22 7.61 1.68
CA HIS A 30 38.89 7.00 1.64
C HIS A 30 38.48 6.38 2.98
N ARG A 31 39.42 5.91 3.81
CA ARG A 31 39.11 5.26 5.10
C ARG A 31 38.31 6.15 6.06
N GLY A 32 38.60 7.44 6.12
CA GLY A 32 37.88 8.39 6.98
C GLY A 32 36.48 8.73 6.45
N HIS A 33 36.31 8.80 5.13
CA HIS A 33 35.02 9.01 4.49
C HIS A 33 34.14 7.74 4.56
N GLU A 34 34.73 6.56 4.32
CA GLU A 34 34.08 5.26 4.46
C GLU A 34 33.71 4.94 5.91
N ALA A 35 34.51 5.34 6.90
CA ALA A 35 34.15 5.19 8.31
C ALA A 35 32.89 6.02 8.67
N MET A 36 32.79 7.25 8.16
CA MET A 36 31.61 8.11 8.38
C MET A 36 30.36 7.58 7.65
N HIS A 37 30.51 7.10 6.41
CA HIS A 37 29.42 6.43 5.68
C HIS A 37 28.99 5.13 6.37
N ALA A 38 29.94 4.33 6.84
CA ALA A 38 29.66 3.10 7.57
C ALA A 38 28.89 3.38 8.86
N GLU A 39 29.21 4.45 9.59
CA GLU A 39 28.51 4.82 10.82
C GLU A 39 27.04 5.20 10.57
N MET A 40 26.78 6.03 9.55
CA MET A 40 25.40 6.37 9.14
C MET A 40 24.62 5.14 8.68
N VAL A 41 25.24 4.26 7.87
CA VAL A 41 24.62 3.03 7.37
C VAL A 41 24.36 2.05 8.51
N MET A 42 25.27 1.90 9.47
CA MET A 42 25.10 1.01 10.62
C MET A 42 23.91 1.43 11.50
N ILE A 43 23.78 2.72 11.78
CA ILE A 43 22.64 3.26 12.54
C ILE A 43 21.34 3.11 11.73
N LEU A 44 21.38 3.39 10.43
CA LEU A 44 20.22 3.20 9.55
C LEU A 44 19.79 1.73 9.48
N VAL A 45 20.71 0.79 9.32
CA VAL A 45 20.41 -0.65 9.31
C VAL A 45 19.88 -1.11 10.66
N ALA A 46 20.50 -0.69 11.77
CA ALA A 46 20.05 -1.05 13.10
C ALA A 46 18.63 -0.52 13.37
N THR A 47 18.35 0.75 13.05
CA THR A 47 17.02 1.34 13.22
C THR A 47 15.98 0.70 12.30
N LEU A 48 16.33 0.35 11.05
CA LEU A 48 15.44 -0.40 10.16
C LEU A 48 15.13 -1.79 10.70
N VAL A 49 16.12 -2.54 11.20
CA VAL A 49 15.90 -3.87 11.78
C VAL A 49 15.00 -3.79 13.01
N VAL A 50 15.25 -2.84 13.91
CA VAL A 50 14.40 -2.62 15.09
C VAL A 50 12.98 -2.24 14.67
N ALA A 51 12.82 -1.33 13.69
CA ALA A 51 11.51 -0.96 13.17
C ALA A 51 10.77 -2.17 12.58
N GLN A 52 11.44 -3.02 11.81
CA GLN A 52 10.85 -4.24 11.25
C GLN A 52 10.40 -5.22 12.35
N ILE A 53 11.23 -5.45 13.36
CA ILE A 53 10.88 -6.32 14.50
C ILE A 53 9.65 -5.76 15.23
N VAL A 54 9.64 -4.46 15.52
CA VAL A 54 8.50 -3.80 16.17
C VAL A 54 7.23 -3.93 15.33
N LEU A 55 7.30 -3.70 14.02
CA LEU A 55 6.15 -3.84 13.11
C LEU A 55 5.62 -5.27 13.06
N VAL A 56 6.49 -6.27 12.98
CA VAL A 56 6.10 -7.69 12.96
C VAL A 56 5.47 -8.11 14.29
N GLN A 57 6.08 -7.75 15.42
CA GLN A 57 5.55 -8.03 16.75
C GLN A 57 4.22 -7.33 16.99
N TRP A 58 4.10 -6.08 16.53
CA TRP A 58 2.86 -5.32 16.64
C TRP A 58 1.75 -5.93 15.77
N LYS A 59 2.06 -6.33 14.54
CA LYS A 59 1.11 -7.03 13.66
C LYS A 59 0.59 -8.33 14.29
N GLN A 60 1.46 -9.11 14.95
CA GLN A 60 1.06 -10.35 15.61
C GLN A 60 0.24 -10.14 16.88
N ARG A 61 0.58 -9.14 17.71
CA ARG A 61 -0.10 -8.91 19.00
C ARG A 61 -1.41 -8.13 18.87
N HIS A 62 -1.45 -7.15 17.98
CA HIS A 62 -2.60 -6.26 17.79
C HIS A 62 -2.86 -5.97 16.31
N HIS A 63 -3.26 -7.01 15.56
CA HIS A 63 -3.53 -6.90 14.13
C HIS A 63 -4.50 -5.75 13.78
N ARG A 64 -5.52 -5.52 14.62
CA ARG A 64 -6.50 -4.44 14.46
C ARG A 64 -5.91 -3.04 14.59
N SER A 65 -5.01 -2.82 15.54
CA SER A 65 -4.35 -1.51 15.70
C SER A 65 -3.33 -1.28 14.60
N TYR A 66 -2.62 -2.34 14.19
CA TYR A 66 -1.68 -2.28 13.07
C TYR A 66 -2.39 -1.88 11.78
N ASN A 67 -3.46 -2.57 11.39
CA ASN A 67 -4.22 -2.27 10.17
C ASN A 67 -4.80 -0.84 10.18
N LEU A 68 -5.30 -0.35 11.33
CA LEU A 68 -5.77 1.03 11.46
C LEU A 68 -4.64 2.06 11.29
N VAL A 69 -3.49 1.83 11.92
CA VAL A 69 -2.35 2.76 11.85
C VAL A 69 -1.77 2.79 10.44
N THR A 70 -1.58 1.63 9.80
CA THR A 70 -1.10 1.57 8.41
C THR A 70 -2.10 2.19 7.45
N LEU A 71 -3.40 2.01 7.69
CA LEU A 71 -4.45 2.64 6.88
C LEU A 71 -4.44 4.16 7.04
N ILE A 72 -4.31 4.68 8.27
CA ILE A 72 -4.18 6.12 8.51
C ILE A 72 -2.90 6.66 7.87
N GLN A 73 -1.78 5.92 7.97
CA GLN A 73 -0.52 6.31 7.35
C GLN A 73 -0.64 6.37 5.82
N MET A 74 -1.22 5.35 5.19
CA MET A 74 -1.47 5.33 3.75
C MET A 74 -2.46 6.42 3.32
N TRP A 75 -3.43 6.77 4.17
CA TRP A 75 -4.43 7.81 3.92
C TRP A 75 -3.86 9.23 4.03
N VAL A 76 -2.94 9.49 4.97
CA VAL A 76 -2.37 10.82 5.24
C VAL A 76 -1.22 11.18 4.30
N VAL A 77 -0.40 10.20 3.88
CA VAL A 77 0.79 10.47 3.05
C VAL A 77 0.46 11.19 1.73
N PRO A 78 -0.50 10.73 0.90
CA PRO A 78 -0.87 11.42 -0.34
C PRO A 78 -1.48 12.81 -0.10
N VAL A 79 -2.16 13.00 1.03
CA VAL A 79 -2.81 14.25 1.41
C VAL A 79 -1.78 15.30 1.78
N TYR A 80 -0.79 14.90 2.56
CA TYR A 80 0.30 15.78 2.95
C TYR A 80 1.03 16.34 1.72
N PHE A 81 1.32 15.49 0.72
CA PHE A 81 1.91 15.91 -0.55
C PHE A 81 0.99 16.84 -1.36
N THR A 82 -0.30 16.51 -1.46
CA THR A 82 -1.25 17.28 -2.29
C THR A 82 -1.66 18.62 -1.69
N VAL A 83 -1.67 18.75 -0.36
CA VAL A 83 -1.84 20.03 0.35
C VAL A 83 -0.62 20.93 0.12
N LYS A 84 0.60 20.39 0.18
CA LYS A 84 1.82 21.13 -0.13
C LYS A 84 1.89 21.62 -1.58
N LEU A 85 1.26 20.89 -2.51
CA LEU A 85 1.19 21.21 -3.93
C LEU A 85 -0.04 22.08 -4.31
N PHE A 86 -0.87 22.50 -3.34
CA PHE A 86 -2.07 23.34 -3.54
C PHE A 86 -3.05 22.85 -4.63
N TRP A 87 -3.22 21.53 -4.76
CA TRP A 87 -4.06 20.94 -5.80
C TRP A 87 -5.52 20.75 -5.35
N TRP A 88 -6.33 21.81 -5.52
CA TRP A 88 -7.72 21.90 -5.03
C TRP A 88 -8.66 20.81 -5.55
N ARG A 89 -8.51 20.37 -6.79
CA ARG A 89 -9.36 19.31 -7.39
C ARG A 89 -9.19 17.97 -6.67
N PHE A 90 -7.95 17.64 -6.32
CA PHE A 90 -7.63 16.41 -5.61
C PHE A 90 -8.11 16.46 -4.15
N LEU A 91 -7.90 17.60 -3.50
CA LEU A 91 -8.35 17.81 -2.12
C LEU A 91 -9.88 17.68 -1.99
N SER A 92 -10.65 18.17 -2.97
CA SER A 92 -12.11 18.03 -2.99
C SER A 92 -12.55 16.57 -3.10
N MET A 93 -11.99 15.80 -4.04
CA MET A 93 -12.34 14.38 -4.22
C MET A 93 -11.97 13.55 -2.99
N TRP A 94 -10.78 13.78 -2.44
CA TRP A 94 -10.32 13.11 -1.24
C TRP A 94 -11.18 13.48 -0.01
N GLY A 95 -11.55 14.75 0.14
CA GLY A 95 -12.40 15.22 1.23
C GLY A 95 -13.78 14.57 1.20
N MET A 96 -14.41 14.53 0.03
CA MET A 96 -15.69 13.85 -0.16
C MET A 96 -15.58 12.34 0.16
N PHE A 97 -14.54 11.66 -0.34
CA PHE A 97 -14.30 10.26 -0.04
C PHE A 97 -14.10 10.01 1.46
N SER A 98 -13.38 10.89 2.15
CA SER A 98 -13.10 10.80 3.59
C SER A 98 -14.34 11.00 4.44
N VAL A 99 -15.20 11.96 4.08
CA VAL A 99 -16.49 12.20 4.75
C VAL A 99 -17.42 11.00 4.57
N ILE A 100 -17.53 10.47 3.35
CA ILE A 100 -18.37 9.29 3.06
C ILE A 100 -17.85 8.07 3.83
N THR A 101 -16.55 7.80 3.77
CA THR A 101 -15.94 6.65 4.46
C THR A 101 -16.12 6.76 5.98
N SER A 102 -15.91 7.94 6.56
CA SER A 102 -16.15 8.18 7.99
C SER A 102 -17.61 7.98 8.36
N TYR A 103 -18.54 8.45 7.52
CA TYR A 103 -19.98 8.23 7.73
C TYR A 103 -20.36 6.75 7.68
N VAL A 104 -19.81 5.99 6.72
CA VAL A 104 -20.03 4.54 6.60
C VAL A 104 -19.51 3.81 7.83
N ILE A 105 -18.29 4.10 8.28
CA ILE A 105 -17.68 3.52 9.50
C ILE A 105 -18.50 3.89 10.74
N PHE A 106 -18.95 5.14 10.84
CA PHE A 106 -19.79 5.58 11.95
C PHE A 106 -21.09 4.78 12.00
N ARG A 107 -21.77 4.59 10.85
CA ARG A 107 -22.98 3.75 10.80
C ARG A 107 -22.69 2.28 11.09
N ALA A 108 -21.54 1.74 10.68
CA ALA A 108 -21.13 0.37 10.96
C ALA A 108 -20.79 0.14 12.45
N THR A 109 -20.37 1.18 13.17
CA THR A 109 -19.95 1.07 14.58
C THR A 109 -21.11 1.31 15.58
N ARG A 110 -22.23 1.91 15.15
CA ARG A 110 -23.37 2.21 16.03
C ARG A 110 -24.14 0.93 16.40
N LYS A 111 -24.38 0.73 17.71
CA LYS A 111 -25.19 -0.36 18.28
C LYS A 111 -26.61 0.14 18.64
N PRO A 112 -27.67 -0.68 18.50
CA PRO A 112 -27.69 -2.02 17.88
C PRO A 112 -27.62 -1.93 16.35
N LEU A 113 -26.93 -2.90 15.72
CA LEU A 113 -26.87 -3.01 14.26
C LEU A 113 -28.24 -3.40 13.71
N SER A 114 -28.92 -2.47 13.04
CA SER A 114 -30.12 -2.77 12.26
C SER A 114 -29.78 -3.68 11.08
N CYS A 115 -30.64 -4.66 10.76
CA CYS A 115 -30.45 -5.60 9.63
C CYS A 115 -30.33 -4.93 8.24
N ARG A 116 -30.63 -3.64 8.10
CA ARG A 116 -30.50 -2.89 6.84
C ARG A 116 -29.12 -2.23 6.66
N THR A 117 -28.44 -1.92 7.75
CA THR A 117 -27.11 -1.29 7.77
C THR A 117 -26.03 -2.09 7.01
N PRO A 118 -25.86 -3.42 7.21
CA PRO A 118 -24.87 -4.22 6.46
C PRO A 118 -25.04 -4.07 4.94
N ARG A 119 -26.28 -4.20 4.44
CA ARG A 119 -26.57 -4.12 3.01
C ARG A 119 -26.16 -2.78 2.39
N MET A 120 -26.34 -1.67 3.10
CA MET A 120 -25.90 -0.36 2.63
C MET A 120 -24.38 -0.26 2.55
N VAL A 121 -23.69 -0.71 3.60
CA VAL A 121 -22.22 -0.66 3.71
C VAL A 121 -21.58 -1.48 2.58
N TYR A 122 -22.06 -2.72 2.35
CA TYR A 122 -21.56 -3.56 1.25
C TYR A 122 -21.83 -2.94 -0.13
N LYS A 123 -23.00 -2.35 -0.37
CA LYS A 123 -23.29 -1.65 -1.64
C LYS A 123 -22.34 -0.48 -1.88
N TRP A 124 -22.02 0.30 -0.83
CA TRP A 124 -21.07 1.40 -0.94
C TRP A 124 -19.64 0.91 -1.24
N PHE A 125 -19.16 -0.11 -0.54
CA PHE A 125 -17.83 -0.68 -0.82
C PHE A 125 -17.74 -1.27 -2.23
N LEU A 126 -18.81 -1.93 -2.70
CA LEU A 126 -18.88 -2.46 -4.06
C LEU A 126 -18.88 -1.35 -5.11
N LEU A 127 -19.53 -0.23 -4.84
CA LEU A 127 -19.50 0.95 -5.70
C LEU A 127 -18.07 1.54 -5.80
N ILE A 128 -17.36 1.66 -4.68
CA ILE A 128 -15.95 2.09 -4.68
C ILE A 128 -15.08 1.11 -5.45
N TYR A 129 -15.25 -0.20 -5.23
CA TYR A 129 -14.53 -1.23 -5.99
C TYR A 129 -14.76 -1.10 -7.50
N LYS A 130 -16.01 -0.94 -7.95
CA LYS A 130 -16.34 -0.76 -9.36
C LYS A 130 -15.75 0.53 -9.95
N LEU A 131 -15.82 1.65 -9.22
CA LEU A 131 -15.23 2.92 -9.66
C LEU A 131 -13.70 2.83 -9.76
N SER A 132 -13.05 2.29 -8.75
CA SER A 132 -11.59 2.10 -8.74
C SER A 132 -11.13 1.15 -9.85
N TYR A 133 -11.88 0.07 -10.09
CA TYR A 133 -11.64 -0.84 -11.20
C TYR A 133 -11.81 -0.15 -12.55
N ALA A 134 -12.90 0.62 -12.75
CA ALA A 134 -13.13 1.36 -13.98
C ALA A 134 -12.03 2.40 -14.24
N VAL A 135 -11.65 3.18 -13.22
CA VAL A 135 -10.56 4.17 -13.31
C VAL A 135 -9.22 3.49 -13.60
N GLY A 136 -8.92 2.36 -12.96
CA GLY A 136 -7.72 1.58 -13.22
C GLY A 136 -7.67 1.02 -14.64
N VAL A 137 -8.78 0.44 -15.12
CA VAL A 137 -8.89 -0.04 -16.51
C VAL A 137 -8.75 1.13 -17.49
N LEU A 138 -9.39 2.27 -17.24
CA LEU A 138 -9.24 3.46 -18.08
C LEU A 138 -7.79 3.97 -18.11
N GLY A 139 -7.10 3.98 -16.97
CA GLY A 139 -5.68 4.32 -16.91
C GLY A 139 -4.80 3.34 -17.68
N TYR A 140 -5.05 2.04 -17.55
CA TYR A 140 -4.34 1.01 -18.33
C TYR A 140 -4.60 1.17 -19.84
N MET A 141 -5.86 1.36 -20.22
CA MET A 141 -6.25 1.59 -21.62
C MET A 141 -5.58 2.85 -22.17
N ALA A 142 -5.49 3.93 -21.38
CA ALA A 142 -4.78 5.14 -21.75
C ALA A 142 -3.29 4.85 -22.02
N ILE A 143 -2.60 4.11 -21.14
CA ILE A 143 -1.19 3.75 -21.36
C ILE A 143 -1.02 2.87 -22.60
N MET A 144 -1.85 1.83 -22.77
CA MET A 144 -1.80 0.96 -23.95
C MET A 144 -2.05 1.75 -25.23
N PHE A 145 -3.00 2.70 -25.22
CA PHE A 145 -3.29 3.58 -26.35
C PHE A 145 -2.12 4.52 -26.69
N THR A 146 -1.40 5.01 -25.68
CA THR A 146 -0.18 5.82 -25.91
C THR A 146 0.97 4.99 -26.48
N MET A 147 1.19 3.76 -25.99
CA MET A 147 2.24 2.87 -26.50
C MET A 147 1.97 2.39 -27.94
N PHE A 148 0.70 2.24 -28.33
CA PHE A 148 0.31 1.84 -29.70
C PHE A 148 0.53 2.96 -30.75
N GLY A 149 0.98 4.15 -30.34
CA GLY A 149 1.27 5.25 -31.27
C GLY A 149 0.04 5.97 -31.83
N PHE A 150 -1.17 5.60 -31.41
CA PHE A 150 -2.42 6.28 -31.76
C PHE A 150 -2.46 7.75 -31.31
N ASN A 151 -1.60 8.13 -30.36
CA ASN A 151 -1.39 9.50 -29.91
C ASN A 151 -0.89 10.43 -31.05
N ILE A 152 -0.22 9.89 -32.07
CA ILE A 152 0.21 10.60 -33.29
C ILE A 152 -1.01 11.03 -34.14
N PHE A 153 -2.11 10.25 -34.13
CA PHE A 153 -3.33 10.53 -34.89
C PHE A 153 -4.17 11.66 -34.26
N PHE A 154 -4.15 11.80 -32.94
CA PHE A 154 -4.92 12.82 -32.20
C PHE A 154 -4.16 14.13 -31.94
N ARG A 155 -2.89 14.25 -32.36
CA ARG A 155 -2.06 15.46 -32.20
C ARG A 155 -1.94 15.94 -30.73
N ILE A 156 -2.07 15.02 -29.79
CA ILE A 156 -1.85 15.22 -28.35
C ILE A 156 -0.36 14.94 -28.08
N LYS A 157 0.28 15.61 -27.13
CA LYS A 157 1.65 15.23 -26.72
C LYS A 157 1.62 13.87 -26.04
N ALA A 158 2.50 12.96 -26.44
CA ALA A 158 2.61 11.62 -25.86
C ALA A 158 3.01 11.65 -24.37
N GLU A 159 3.75 12.69 -23.99
CA GLU A 159 4.15 12.96 -22.61
C GLU A 159 2.92 13.23 -21.71
N ASP A 160 2.06 14.17 -22.10
CA ASP A 160 0.86 14.54 -21.32
C ASP A 160 -0.13 13.38 -21.18
N SER A 161 -0.30 12.55 -22.23
CA SER A 161 -1.23 11.43 -22.21
C SER A 161 -0.72 10.25 -21.38
N MET A 162 0.59 10.00 -21.40
CA MET A 162 1.22 9.00 -20.55
C MET A 162 1.14 9.41 -19.07
N ASP A 163 1.40 10.68 -18.75
CA ASP A 163 1.27 11.22 -17.40
C ASP A 163 -0.16 11.06 -16.87
N VAL A 164 -1.17 11.41 -17.66
CA VAL A 164 -2.57 11.21 -17.29
C VAL A 164 -2.90 9.73 -17.08
N GLY A 165 -2.38 8.83 -17.94
CA GLY A 165 -2.57 7.39 -17.80
C GLY A 165 -1.96 6.81 -16.53
N VAL A 166 -0.73 7.19 -16.19
CA VAL A 166 -0.03 6.78 -14.97
C VAL A 166 -0.73 7.32 -13.73
N ILE A 167 -1.14 8.60 -13.75
CA ILE A 167 -1.87 9.24 -12.66
C ILE A 167 -3.23 8.54 -12.44
N LEU A 168 -3.98 8.22 -13.50
CA LEU A 168 -5.23 7.47 -13.41
C LEU A 168 -5.04 6.07 -12.82
N LEU A 169 -4.00 5.33 -13.26
CA LEU A 169 -3.68 4.03 -12.68
C LEU A 169 -3.33 4.13 -11.20
N PHE A 170 -2.51 5.10 -10.84
CA PHE A 170 -2.13 5.31 -9.45
C PHE A 170 -3.37 5.63 -8.59
N TYR A 171 -4.30 6.46 -9.08
CA TYR A 171 -5.56 6.73 -8.39
C TYR A 171 -6.46 5.51 -8.29
N GLY A 172 -6.66 4.75 -9.37
CA GLY A 172 -7.46 3.53 -9.35
C GLY A 172 -6.92 2.51 -8.35
N LEU A 173 -5.60 2.32 -8.33
CA LEU A 173 -4.94 1.42 -7.38
C LEU A 173 -5.06 1.93 -5.94
N TYR A 174 -4.80 3.23 -5.71
CA TYR A 174 -4.86 3.84 -4.39
C TYR A 174 -6.26 3.71 -3.76
N TYR A 175 -7.30 4.17 -4.46
CA TYR A 175 -8.67 4.07 -3.96
C TYR A 175 -9.17 2.62 -3.92
N GLY A 176 -8.65 1.73 -4.77
CA GLY A 176 -8.97 0.30 -4.77
C GLY A 176 -8.42 -0.44 -3.54
N VAL A 177 -7.13 -0.27 -3.23
CA VAL A 177 -6.50 -0.84 -2.03
C VAL A 177 -7.15 -0.27 -0.78
N MET A 178 -7.30 1.05 -0.72
CA MET A 178 -7.91 1.72 0.43
C MET A 178 -9.36 1.25 0.65
N GLY A 179 -10.16 1.13 -0.41
CA GLY A 179 -11.54 0.62 -0.32
C GLY A 179 -11.62 -0.82 0.19
N ARG A 180 -10.66 -1.68 -0.19
CA ARG A 180 -10.56 -3.06 0.31
C ARG A 180 -10.23 -3.10 1.80
N ASP A 181 -9.22 -2.34 2.24
CA ASP A 181 -8.79 -2.32 3.65
C ASP A 181 -9.91 -1.78 4.56
N PHE A 182 -10.64 -0.75 4.12
CA PHE A 182 -11.83 -0.27 4.84
C PHE A 182 -12.95 -1.31 4.90
N ALA A 183 -13.15 -2.10 3.84
CA ALA A 183 -14.16 -3.15 3.82
C ALA A 183 -13.83 -4.28 4.80
N GLU A 184 -12.55 -4.69 4.88
CA GLU A 184 -12.06 -5.69 5.84
C GLU A 184 -12.31 -5.23 7.28
N ILE A 185 -11.89 -4.00 7.61
CA ILE A 185 -12.10 -3.42 8.93
C ILE A 185 -13.61 -3.38 9.27
N CYS A 186 -14.44 -2.83 8.37
CA CYS A 186 -15.88 -2.76 8.60
C CYS A 186 -16.51 -4.15 8.79
N SER A 187 -16.08 -5.16 8.02
CA SER A 187 -16.53 -6.54 8.15
C SER A 187 -16.19 -7.10 9.53
N ASP A 188 -14.97 -6.91 10.02
CA ASP A 188 -14.53 -7.36 11.34
C ASP A 188 -15.31 -6.68 12.48
N TYR A 189 -15.58 -5.38 12.36
CA TYR A 189 -16.40 -4.63 13.34
C TYR A 189 -17.85 -5.15 13.38
N MET A 190 -18.42 -5.48 12.23
CA MET A 190 -19.77 -6.01 12.13
C MET A 190 -19.85 -7.45 12.65
N ALA A 191 -18.89 -8.30 12.28
CA ALA A 191 -18.78 -9.68 12.76
C ALA A 191 -18.64 -9.75 14.29
N SER A 192 -17.75 -8.94 14.85
CA SER A 192 -17.55 -8.87 16.31
C SER A 192 -18.78 -8.35 17.06
N THR A 193 -19.60 -7.49 16.45
CA THR A 193 -20.83 -6.99 17.09
C THR A 193 -21.97 -8.01 17.03
N ILE A 194 -22.06 -8.82 15.96
CA ILE A 194 -23.04 -9.91 15.85
C ILE A 194 -22.67 -11.06 16.81
N GLY A 195 -21.38 -11.41 16.92
CA GLY A 195 -20.88 -12.45 17.82
C GLY A 195 -20.98 -12.12 19.31
N PHE A 196 -21.13 -10.84 19.68
CA PHE A 196 -21.24 -10.37 21.07
C PHE A 196 -22.69 -10.16 21.54
N ARG A 197 -23.67 -10.86 20.96
CA ARG A 197 -24.96 -11.01 21.63
C ARG A 197 -24.76 -12.06 22.73
N PRO A 198 -24.77 -11.70 24.03
CA PRO A 198 -24.71 -12.71 25.08
C PRO A 198 -25.85 -13.68 24.84
N ARG A 199 -25.53 -14.97 24.93
CA ARG A 199 -26.46 -16.08 24.98
C ARG A 199 -27.30 -15.94 26.26
N SER A 200 -28.16 -14.93 26.32
CA SER A 200 -29.21 -14.83 27.32
C SER A 200 -30.23 -15.89 26.95
N THR A 201 -30.09 -17.06 27.59
CA THR A 201 -31.20 -17.94 27.99
C THR A 201 -32.43 -17.85 27.10
N PHE A 202 -32.47 -18.64 26.02
CA PHE A 202 -33.75 -18.98 25.39
C PHE A 202 -34.17 -20.37 25.87
N HIS A 203 -34.91 -20.35 26.99
CA HIS A 203 -35.83 -21.42 27.29
C HIS A 203 -36.99 -21.36 26.29
N HIS A 204 -37.28 -22.52 25.70
CA HIS A 204 -38.58 -22.94 25.17
C HIS A 204 -39.14 -22.25 23.92
N GLY A 205 -39.30 -23.06 22.86
CA GLY A 205 -40.36 -22.92 21.87
C GLY A 205 -40.06 -22.05 20.66
N SER A 206 -39.74 -22.73 19.55
CA SER A 206 -40.10 -22.29 18.20
C SER A 206 -39.51 -20.97 17.70
N LEU A 207 -38.29 -20.98 17.15
CA LEU A 207 -37.92 -20.39 15.85
C LEU A 207 -36.40 -20.36 15.63
N CYS A 208 -36.00 -20.67 14.40
CA CYS A 208 -34.74 -20.30 13.73
C CYS A 208 -33.42 -20.70 14.40
N ALA A 209 -32.99 -21.93 14.12
CA ALA A 209 -31.59 -22.31 14.15
C ALA A 209 -30.83 -21.53 13.06
N VAL A 210 -30.24 -20.39 13.42
CA VAL A 210 -29.00 -19.94 12.79
C VAL A 210 -27.92 -20.21 13.82
N VAL A 211 -27.51 -21.47 13.85
CA VAL A 211 -26.23 -21.87 14.42
C VAL A 211 -25.18 -21.18 13.57
N ALA A 212 -24.26 -20.51 14.27
CA ALA A 212 -23.06 -19.94 13.71
C ALA A 212 -22.28 -21.04 12.97
N GLU A 213 -22.42 -21.08 11.65
CA GLU A 213 -21.46 -21.77 10.81
C GLU A 213 -20.36 -20.78 10.47
N GLN A 214 -19.15 -21.16 10.83
CA GLN A 214 -17.93 -20.49 10.42
C GLN A 214 -17.71 -20.80 8.94
N GLU A 215 -18.50 -20.18 8.08
CA GLU A 215 -18.37 -20.30 6.63
C GLU A 215 -17.38 -19.24 6.12
N PRO A 216 -16.32 -19.64 5.39
CA PRO A 216 -15.40 -18.70 4.79
C PRO A 216 -16.12 -17.79 3.78
N MET A 217 -15.66 -16.53 3.73
CA MET A 217 -16.22 -15.40 2.97
C MET A 217 -16.47 -15.66 1.47
N SER A 218 -15.96 -16.76 0.92
CA SER A 218 -16.20 -17.21 -0.46
C SER A 218 -17.64 -17.66 -0.73
N VAL A 219 -18.32 -18.28 0.23
CA VAL A 219 -19.68 -18.84 0.02
C VAL A 219 -20.75 -17.75 0.10
N SER A 220 -20.56 -16.76 0.96
CA SER A 220 -21.51 -15.65 1.09
C SER A 220 -21.51 -14.69 -0.11
N MET A 221 -20.41 -14.62 -0.87
CA MET A 221 -20.38 -13.91 -2.16
C MET A 221 -21.05 -14.68 -3.29
N ALA A 222 -20.97 -16.03 -3.29
CA ALA A 222 -21.67 -16.87 -4.25
C ALA A 222 -23.20 -16.79 -4.07
N LEU A 223 -23.69 -16.89 -2.83
CA LEU A 223 -25.12 -16.78 -2.53
C LEU A 223 -25.71 -15.39 -2.80
N ALA A 224 -24.90 -14.33 -2.67
CA ALA A 224 -25.32 -12.97 -3.01
C ALA A 224 -25.32 -12.69 -4.54
N ALA A 225 -24.55 -13.46 -5.32
CA ALA A 225 -24.58 -13.41 -6.78
C ALA A 225 -25.79 -14.16 -7.34
N GLU A 226 -26.11 -15.34 -6.81
CA GLU A 226 -27.30 -16.12 -7.22
C GLU A 226 -28.63 -15.44 -6.88
N ALA A 227 -28.69 -14.66 -5.80
CA ALA A 227 -29.90 -13.90 -5.44
C ALA A 227 -30.19 -12.70 -6.37
N ASN A 228 -29.30 -12.36 -7.30
CA ASN A 228 -29.47 -11.25 -8.24
C ASN A 228 -29.63 -11.73 -9.71
N GLU A 229 -29.80 -13.04 -9.91
CA GLU A 229 -30.04 -13.69 -11.20
C GLU A 229 -31.47 -14.26 -11.34
N VAL A 230 -32.33 -14.07 -10.32
CA VAL A 230 -33.71 -14.59 -10.28
C VAL A 230 -34.78 -13.48 -10.22
N ASP A 231 -34.41 -12.21 -10.40
CA ASP A 231 -35.34 -11.10 -10.66
C ASP A 231 -35.05 -10.43 -12.01
#